data_AF-A0A969CDZ6-F1
#
_entry.id   AF-A0A969CDZ6-F1
#
_cell.length_a   1.000
_cell.length_b   1.000
_cell.length_c   1.000
_cell.angle_alpha   90.00
_cell.angle_beta   90.00
_cell.angle_gamma   90.00
#
_symmetry.space_group_name_H-M   'P 1'
#
loop_
_entity.id
_entity.type
_entity.pdbx_description
1 polymer ?
#
loop_
_entity_poly.entity_id
_entity_poly.type
_entity_poly.pdbx_seq_one_letter_code
_entity_poly.pdbx_strand_id
1 'polypeptide(L)'
;MNDETRQEQIQENEDNYDRLIVAIEASRGMLSLLVASCNDRAFRDAIIQRYETELAETMHSYRVQLNSQEPSLRSTLEQLVTANRELNAGNVAVLTVTGAEDLLTVALGDGKPAEVDRFFGYLQWTREGLREFPFAIVVWVTPQILKR
;
A
#
# COMPACT_ATOMS: atom_id res chain seq x y z
N MET A 1 14.73 -8.24 25.59
CA MET A 1 14.76 -7.15 24.60
C MET A 1 15.26 -5.94 25.35
N ASN A 2 16.49 -5.50 25.08
CA ASN A 2 17.15 -4.46 25.85
C ASN A 2 16.79 -3.09 25.27
N ASP A 3 16.95 -2.02 26.06
CA ASP A 3 16.57 -0.66 25.65
C ASP A 3 17.30 -0.19 24.38
N GLU A 4 18.56 -0.60 24.17
CA GLU A 4 19.34 -0.30 22.97
C GLU A 4 18.70 -0.87 21.69
N THR A 5 18.31 -2.15 21.71
CA THR A 5 17.63 -2.81 20.57
C THR A 5 16.28 -2.16 20.26
N ARG A 6 15.58 -1.65 21.29
CA ARG A 6 14.31 -0.95 21.10
C ARG A 6 14.52 0.41 20.44
N GLN A 7 15.55 1.15 20.83
CA GLN A 7 15.87 2.46 20.24
C GLN A 7 16.29 2.32 18.78
N GLU A 8 17.11 1.32 18.45
CA GLU A 8 17.50 1.02 17.07
C GLU A 8 16.28 0.75 16.18
N GLN A 9 15.31 -0.04 16.67
CA GLN A 9 14.10 -0.34 15.92
C GLN A 9 13.19 0.89 15.75
N ILE A 10 13.12 1.77 16.75
CA ILE A 10 12.37 3.04 16.62
C ILE A 10 13.02 3.90 15.53
N GLN A 11 14.35 4.05 15.56
CA GLN A 11 15.05 4.83 14.56
C GLN A 11 14.87 4.26 13.14
N GLU A 12 14.97 2.94 12.99
CA GLU A 12 14.74 2.28 11.69
C GLU A 12 13.31 2.53 11.16
N ASN A 13 12.31 2.52 12.04
CA ASN A 13 10.94 2.82 11.65
C ASN A 13 10.76 4.27 11.18
N GLU A 14 11.38 5.24 11.86
CA GLU A 14 11.35 6.65 11.44
C GLU A 14 12.10 6.85 10.12
N ASP A 15 13.29 6.26 9.94
CA ASP A 15 14.04 6.34 8.69
C ASP A 15 13.25 5.74 7.51
N ASN A 16 12.53 4.65 7.75
CA ASN A 16 11.66 4.03 6.74
C ASN A 16 10.43 4.89 6.45
N TYR A 17 9.87 5.56 7.46
CA TYR A 17 8.79 6.54 7.27
C TYR A 17 9.24 7.72 6.41
N ASP A 18 10.40 8.30 6.70
CA ASP A 18 10.96 9.41 5.94
C ASP A 18 11.21 9.04 4.47
N ARG A 19 11.66 7.80 4.21
CA ARG A 19 11.79 7.28 2.84
C ARG A 19 10.43 7.12 2.16
N LEU A 20 9.41 6.65 2.87
CA LEU A 20 8.07 6.47 2.35
C LEU A 20 7.46 7.81 1.93
N ILE A 21 7.51 8.83 2.81
CA ILE A 21 6.92 10.14 2.50
C ILE A 21 7.62 10.78 1.30
N VAL A 22 8.95 10.77 1.27
CA VAL A 22 9.73 11.30 0.13
C VAL A 22 9.39 10.56 -1.16
N ALA A 23 9.22 9.23 -1.12
CA ALA A 23 8.84 8.46 -2.29
C ALA A 23 7.42 8.78 -2.80
N ILE A 24 6.45 8.98 -1.89
CA ILE A 24 5.09 9.39 -2.25
C ILE A 24 5.12 10.76 -2.92
N GLU A 25 5.81 11.72 -2.31
CA GLU A 25 5.92 13.07 -2.86
C GLU A 25 6.69 13.11 -4.17
N ALA A 26 7.74 12.32 -4.36
CA ALA A 26 8.46 12.25 -5.63
C ALA A 26 7.60 11.66 -6.76
N SER A 27 6.51 10.98 -6.42
CA SER A 27 5.64 10.27 -7.36
C SER A 27 4.44 11.12 -7.84
N ARG A 28 4.39 12.43 -7.57
CA ARG A 28 3.22 13.26 -7.95
C ARG A 28 2.94 13.16 -9.46
N GLY A 29 1.71 12.79 -9.80
CA GLY A 29 1.25 12.70 -11.19
C GLY A 29 1.88 11.57 -12.01
N MET A 30 2.52 10.60 -11.36
CA MET A 30 3.12 9.44 -12.01
C MET A 30 2.68 8.16 -11.30
N LEU A 31 2.52 7.08 -12.07
CA LEU A 31 2.30 5.76 -11.51
C LEU A 31 3.54 5.34 -10.71
N SER A 32 3.37 5.14 -9.41
CA SER A 32 4.41 4.62 -8.53
C SER A 32 3.82 3.59 -7.57
N LEU A 33 4.34 2.37 -7.61
CA LEU A 33 3.90 1.30 -6.73
C LEU A 33 4.91 1.15 -5.60
N LEU A 34 4.52 1.56 -4.40
CA LEU A 34 5.30 1.51 -3.18
C LEU A 34 4.78 0.36 -2.32
N VAL A 35 5.67 -0.54 -1.88
CA VAL A 35 5.30 -1.66 -1.03
C VAL A 35 5.84 -1.41 0.37
N ALA A 36 4.94 -1.28 1.33
CA ALA A 36 5.26 -1.10 2.73
C ALA A 36 4.88 -2.35 3.51
N SER A 37 5.78 -2.85 4.37
CA SER A 37 5.50 -4.04 5.18
C SER A 37 5.40 -3.73 6.65
N CYS A 38 4.33 -4.17 7.30
CA CYS A 38 4.16 -4.05 8.74
C CYS A 38 3.44 -5.28 9.31
N ASN A 39 3.87 -5.75 10.48
CA ASN A 39 3.19 -6.84 11.19
C ASN A 39 2.13 -6.32 12.18
N ASP A 40 2.27 -5.09 12.66
CA ASP A 40 1.38 -4.50 13.65
C ASP A 40 0.34 -3.59 12.96
N ARG A 41 -0.94 -3.98 13.03
CA ARG A 41 -2.03 -3.22 12.41
C ARG A 41 -2.21 -1.83 13.00
N ALA A 42 -2.09 -1.70 14.33
CA ALA A 42 -2.27 -0.41 14.99
C ALA A 42 -1.13 0.55 14.62
N PHE A 43 0.11 0.06 14.57
CA PHE A 43 1.25 0.85 14.11
C PHE A 43 1.10 1.25 12.65
N ARG A 44 0.72 0.31 11.77
CA ARG A 44 0.43 0.61 10.37
C ARG A 44 -0.63 1.70 10.22
N ASP A 45 -1.76 1.57 10.91
CA ASP A 45 -2.87 2.52 10.78
C ASP A 45 -2.46 3.91 11.28
N ALA A 46 -1.61 3.98 12.31
CA ALA A 46 -1.00 5.23 12.77
C ALA A 46 -0.06 5.85 11.71
N ILE A 47 0.78 5.04 11.06
CA ILE A 47 1.64 5.51 9.96
C ILE A 47 0.82 6.00 8.77
N ILE A 48 -0.24 5.27 8.40
CA ILE A 48 -1.17 5.68 7.34
C ILE A 48 -1.76 7.05 7.68
N GLN A 49 -2.32 7.18 8.88
CA GLN A 49 -2.91 8.45 9.31
C GLN A 49 -1.88 9.59 9.34
N ARG A 50 -0.63 9.31 9.72
CA ARG A 50 0.44 10.29 9.77
C ARG A 50 0.74 10.88 8.39
N TYR A 51 1.07 10.05 7.40
CA TYR A 51 1.38 10.59 6.06
C TYR A 51 0.15 11.20 5.39
N GLU A 52 -1.06 10.69 5.62
CA GLU A 52 -2.27 11.29 5.04
C GLU A 52 -2.52 12.70 5.60
N THR A 53 -2.19 12.92 6.88
CA THR A 53 -2.27 14.23 7.50
C THR A 53 -1.19 15.17 6.95
N GLU A 54 0.05 14.70 6.85
CA GLU A 54 1.17 15.49 6.33
C GLU A 54 0.97 15.86 4.84
N LEU A 55 0.35 14.98 4.05
CA LEU A 55 0.10 15.19 2.63
C LEU A 55 -1.16 16.01 2.35
N ALA A 56 -2.06 16.20 3.32
CA ALA A 56 -3.38 16.79 3.09
C ALA A 56 -3.36 18.17 2.41
N GLU A 57 -2.30 18.96 2.62
CA GLU A 57 -2.14 20.28 1.98
C GLU A 57 -1.71 20.20 0.50
N THR A 58 -1.16 19.07 0.06
CA THR A 58 -0.50 18.94 -1.25
C THR A 58 -1.02 17.80 -2.13
N MET A 59 -1.63 16.76 -1.56
CA MET A 59 -2.13 15.59 -2.26
C MET A 59 -3.39 15.06 -1.58
N HIS A 60 -4.35 14.59 -2.39
CA HIS A 60 -5.52 13.90 -1.86
C HIS A 60 -5.17 12.47 -1.46
N SER A 61 -5.64 12.06 -0.28
CA SER A 61 -5.42 10.70 0.22
C SER A 61 -6.69 9.87 0.09
N TYR A 62 -6.57 8.67 -0.48
CA TYR A 62 -7.67 7.72 -0.58
C TYR A 62 -7.25 6.37 -0.02
N ARG A 63 -8.15 5.69 0.69
CA ARG A 63 -7.95 4.34 1.20
C ARG A 63 -8.85 3.36 0.46
N VAL A 64 -8.29 2.24 0.04
CA VAL A 64 -9.01 1.11 -0.55
C VAL A 64 -8.59 -0.19 0.10
N GLN A 65 -9.54 -1.11 0.21
CA GLN A 65 -9.29 -2.45 0.71
C GLN A 65 -9.37 -3.45 -0.44
N LEU A 66 -8.38 -4.33 -0.55
CA LEU A 66 -8.42 -5.43 -1.49
C LEU A 66 -9.51 -6.42 -1.11
N ASN A 67 -10.20 -6.93 -2.13
CA ASN A 67 -11.13 -8.03 -1.96
C ASN A 67 -10.34 -9.32 -1.70
N SER A 68 -10.61 -9.96 -0.56
CA SER A 68 -9.94 -11.21 -0.18
C SER A 68 -10.32 -12.40 -1.07
N GLN A 69 -11.50 -12.40 -1.69
CA GLN A 69 -11.93 -13.47 -2.59
C GLN A 69 -11.34 -13.32 -4.00
N GLU A 70 -11.08 -12.09 -4.42
CA GLU A 70 -10.49 -11.76 -5.71
C GLU A 70 -9.48 -10.61 -5.56
N PRO A 71 -8.24 -10.91 -5.13
CA PRO A 71 -7.24 -9.89 -4.82
C PRO A 71 -6.64 -9.30 -6.10
N SER A 72 -7.38 -8.40 -6.74
CA SER A 72 -6.96 -7.67 -7.93
C SER A 72 -6.81 -6.18 -7.63
N LEU A 73 -5.56 -5.72 -7.63
CA LEU A 73 -5.26 -4.30 -7.43
C LEU A 73 -5.91 -3.43 -8.52
N ARG A 74 -5.90 -3.89 -9.77
CA ARG A 74 -6.50 -3.15 -10.89
C ARG A 74 -8.00 -2.94 -10.68
N SER A 75 -8.75 -3.99 -10.37
CA SER A 75 -10.21 -3.86 -10.21
C SER A 75 -10.57 -2.99 -9.00
N THR A 76 -9.82 -3.09 -7.90
CA THR A 76 -9.98 -2.22 -6.74
C THR A 76 -9.76 -0.74 -7.10
N LEU A 77 -8.73 -0.43 -7.90
CA LEU A 77 -8.45 0.94 -8.34
C LEU A 77 -9.50 1.46 -9.34
N GLU A 78 -9.93 0.63 -10.30
CA GLU A 78 -11.01 0.98 -11.23
C GLU A 78 -12.31 1.33 -10.49
N GLN A 79 -12.66 0.57 -9.45
CA GLN A 79 -13.82 0.83 -8.62
C GLN A 79 -13.68 2.16 -7.87
N LEU A 80 -12.50 2.45 -7.30
CA LEU A 80 -12.24 3.71 -6.61
C LEU A 80 -12.38 4.90 -7.55
N VAL A 81 -11.76 4.84 -8.73
CA VAL A 81 -11.79 5.91 -9.73
C VAL A 81 -13.20 6.13 -10.28
N THR A 82 -13.96 5.04 -10.47
CA THR A 82 -15.38 5.12 -10.84
C THR A 82 -16.22 5.82 -9.78
N ALA A 83 -15.96 5.52 -8.50
CA ALA A 83 -16.64 6.12 -7.37
C ALA A 83 -16.22 7.58 -7.11
N ASN A 84 -14.97 7.95 -7.41
CA ASN A 84 -14.37 9.25 -7.13
C ASN A 84 -13.91 9.91 -8.43
N ARG A 85 -14.84 10.52 -9.16
CA ARG A 85 -14.56 11.16 -10.45
C ARG A 85 -13.49 12.25 -10.40
N GLU A 86 -13.23 12.84 -9.23
CA GLU A 86 -12.18 13.82 -9.00
C GLU A 86 -10.77 13.26 -9.22
N LEU A 87 -10.57 11.94 -9.05
CA LEU A 87 -9.31 11.27 -9.41
C LEU A 87 -9.05 11.36 -10.93
N ASN A 88 -10.10 11.36 -11.75
CA ASN A 88 -9.97 11.52 -13.21
C ASN A 88 -9.71 12.98 -13.63
N ALA A 89 -9.84 13.95 -12.73
CA ALA A 89 -9.62 15.36 -13.03
C ALA A 89 -8.13 15.74 -13.08
N GLY A 90 -7.21 14.77 -12.92
CA GLY A 90 -5.76 15.02 -12.90
C GLY A 90 -5.24 15.51 -11.55
N ASN A 91 -6.05 15.37 -10.49
CA ASN A 91 -5.64 15.72 -9.14
C ASN A 91 -4.51 14.82 -8.65
N VAL A 92 -3.56 15.41 -7.95
CA VAL A 92 -2.47 14.64 -7.34
C VAL A 92 -3.02 13.87 -6.14
N ALA A 93 -2.85 12.55 -6.17
CA ALA A 93 -3.37 11.67 -5.13
C ALA A 93 -2.38 10.58 -4.72
N VAL A 94 -2.49 10.16 -3.46
CA VAL A 94 -1.92 8.94 -2.91
C VAL A 94 -3.04 7.95 -2.59
N LEU A 95 -2.85 6.72 -3.02
CA LEU A 95 -3.79 5.62 -2.85
C LEU A 95 -3.19 4.61 -1.87
N THR A 96 -3.80 4.48 -0.71
CA THR A 96 -3.43 3.50 0.31
C THR A 96 -4.23 2.23 0.09
N VAL A 97 -3.55 1.11 -0.14
CA VAL A 97 -4.16 -0.21 -0.32
C VAL A 97 -3.90 -1.05 0.93
N THR A 98 -4.98 -1.46 1.60
CA THR A 98 -4.98 -2.40 2.72
C THR A 98 -5.71 -3.70 2.34
N GLY A 99 -5.71 -4.69 3.23
CA GLY A 99 -6.24 -6.04 2.98
C GLY A 99 -5.23 -6.99 2.32
N ALA A 100 -4.15 -6.51 1.71
CA ALA A 100 -3.08 -7.38 1.20
C ALA A 100 -2.32 -8.07 2.34
N GLU A 101 -2.20 -7.42 3.49
CA GLU A 101 -1.61 -7.98 4.71
C GLU A 101 -2.35 -9.25 5.19
N ASP A 102 -3.64 -9.37 4.91
CA ASP A 102 -4.49 -10.47 5.38
C ASP A 102 -4.51 -11.65 4.40
N LEU A 103 -4.02 -11.46 3.17
CA LEU A 103 -3.98 -12.52 2.16
C LEU A 103 -3.14 -13.71 2.58
N LEU A 104 -2.08 -13.50 3.36
CA LEU A 104 -1.26 -14.61 3.87
C LEU A 104 -1.95 -15.36 5.01
N THR A 105 -2.67 -14.66 5.88
CA THR A 105 -3.46 -15.31 6.95
C THR A 105 -4.56 -16.19 6.36
N VAL A 106 -5.22 -15.73 5.29
CA VAL A 106 -6.17 -16.54 4.51
C VAL A 106 -5.46 -17.74 3.87
N ALA A 107 -4.31 -17.54 3.23
CA ALA A 107 -3.55 -18.62 2.61
C ALA A 107 -3.08 -19.70 3.61
N LEU A 108 -2.72 -19.30 4.84
CA LEU A 108 -2.27 -20.21 5.91
C LEU A 108 -3.42 -20.89 6.66
N GLY A 109 -4.60 -20.27 6.74
CA GLY A 109 -5.80 -20.83 7.38
C GLY A 109 -6.62 -21.76 6.48
N ASP A 110 -6.80 -21.38 5.21
CA ASP A 110 -7.62 -22.11 4.24
C ASP A 110 -6.81 -22.90 3.20
N GLY A 111 -5.47 -22.90 3.30
CA GLY A 111 -4.59 -23.66 2.41
C GLY A 111 -4.58 -23.17 0.97
N LYS A 112 -4.76 -21.85 0.73
CA LYS A 112 -4.80 -21.24 -0.61
C LYS A 112 -3.57 -20.36 -0.92
N PRO A 113 -2.37 -20.93 -1.08
CA PRO A 113 -1.19 -20.17 -1.57
C PRO A 113 -1.44 -19.49 -2.92
N ALA A 114 -2.40 -19.99 -3.70
CA ALA A 114 -2.80 -19.45 -5.00
C ALA A 114 -3.32 -18.01 -4.95
N GLU A 115 -3.90 -17.52 -3.85
CA GLU A 115 -4.42 -16.14 -3.77
C GLU A 115 -3.28 -15.11 -3.60
N VAL A 116 -2.25 -15.46 -2.81
CA VAL A 116 -1.01 -14.69 -2.67
C VAL A 116 -0.21 -14.72 -3.97
N ASP A 117 -0.04 -15.90 -4.58
CA ASP A 117 0.69 -16.03 -5.84
C ASP A 117 -0.04 -15.32 -6.99
N ARG A 118 -1.37 -15.31 -6.98
CA ARG A 118 -2.20 -14.54 -7.91
C ARG A 118 -2.02 -13.03 -7.69
N PHE A 119 -2.01 -12.55 -6.44
CA PHE A 119 -1.75 -11.15 -6.14
C PHE A 119 -0.38 -10.69 -6.66
N PHE A 120 0.68 -11.45 -6.38
CA PHE A 120 2.01 -11.14 -6.89
C PHE A 120 2.16 -11.32 -8.41
N GLY A 121 1.51 -12.33 -8.97
CA GLY A 121 1.42 -12.50 -10.42
C GLY A 121 0.74 -11.31 -11.10
N TYR A 122 -0.32 -10.77 -10.50
CA TYR A 122 -0.92 -9.51 -10.96
C TYR A 122 0.04 -8.33 -10.79
N LEU A 123 0.78 -8.25 -9.67
CA LEU A 123 1.77 -7.19 -9.47
C LEU A 123 2.90 -7.17 -10.52
N GLN A 124 3.23 -8.32 -11.12
CA GLN A 124 4.20 -8.40 -12.22
C GLN A 124 3.66 -7.87 -13.56
N TRP A 125 2.35 -7.95 -13.79
CA TRP A 125 1.69 -7.51 -15.03
C TRP A 125 0.95 -6.17 -14.89
N THR A 126 0.86 -5.61 -13.69
CA THR A 126 0.14 -4.36 -13.38
C THR A 126 0.85 -3.11 -13.88
N ARG A 127 2.16 -3.08 -14.12
CA ARG A 127 2.79 -1.83 -14.62
C ARG A 127 2.21 -1.36 -15.96
N GLU A 128 1.76 -2.28 -16.81
CA GLU A 128 1.06 -1.96 -18.05
C GLU A 128 -0.41 -1.63 -17.75
N GLY A 129 -1.08 -2.54 -17.01
CA GLY A 129 -2.48 -2.41 -16.65
C GLY A 129 -2.81 -1.34 -15.61
N LEU A 130 -1.83 -0.57 -15.14
CA LEU A 130 -2.05 0.55 -14.22
C LEU A 130 -1.56 1.88 -14.77
N ARG A 131 -1.06 1.95 -16.01
CA ARG A 131 -0.56 3.23 -16.57
C ARG A 131 -1.60 4.34 -16.61
N GLU A 132 -2.87 3.96 -16.68
CA GLU A 132 -4.01 4.87 -16.62
C GLU A 132 -4.23 5.50 -15.23
N PHE A 133 -3.52 5.03 -14.20
CA PHE A 133 -3.56 5.54 -12.83
C PHE A 133 -2.26 6.28 -12.50
N PRO A 134 -2.13 7.59 -12.79
CA PRO A 134 -0.93 8.38 -12.52
C PRO A 134 -0.83 8.77 -11.03
N PHE A 135 -0.93 7.78 -10.14
CA PHE A 135 -0.98 7.98 -8.68
C PHE A 135 0.15 7.23 -7.98
N ALA A 136 0.56 7.75 -6.83
CA ALA A 136 1.32 6.98 -5.86
C ALA A 136 0.38 5.95 -5.21
N ILE A 137 0.75 4.67 -5.25
CA ILE A 137 -0.02 3.56 -4.70
C ILE A 137 0.84 2.90 -3.62
N VAL A 138 0.42 3.02 -2.36
CA VAL A 138 1.08 2.40 -1.20
C VAL A 138 0.34 1.13 -0.85
N VAL A 139 0.96 -0.02 -1.10
CA VAL A 139 0.41 -1.34 -0.78
C VAL A 139 1.00 -1.82 0.54
N TRP A 140 0.13 -2.02 1.53
CA TRP A 140 0.52 -2.57 2.82
C TRP A 140 0.45 -4.09 2.82
N VAL A 141 1.56 -4.74 3.17
CA VAL A 141 1.69 -6.20 3.24
C VAL A 141 2.24 -6.63 4.59
N THR A 142 2.17 -7.93 4.90
CA THR A 142 2.96 -8.48 6.00
C THR A 142 4.40 -8.77 5.53
N PRO A 143 5.41 -8.59 6.38
CA PRO A 143 6.80 -8.99 6.08
C PRO A 143 6.97 -10.42 5.57
N GLN A 144 6.07 -11.35 5.93
CA GLN A 144 6.11 -12.73 5.47
C GLN A 144 5.80 -12.86 3.98
N ILE A 145 4.96 -11.98 3.43
CA ILE A 145 4.62 -11.90 2.01
C ILE A 145 5.86 -11.52 1.17
N LEU A 146 6.79 -10.73 1.73
CA LEU A 146 8.02 -10.30 1.05
C LEU A 146 9.18 -11.31 1.06
N LYS A 147 9.09 -12.38 1.87
CA LYS A 147 10.16 -13.39 2.03
C LYS A 147 10.01 -14.61 1.11
N ARG A 148 9.03 -14.59 0.20
CA ARG A 148 8.79 -15.66 -0.77
C ARG A 148 9.62 -15.49 -2.04
#